data_AF-A0AAW6DQW6-F1
#
_entry.id   AF-A0AAW6DQW6-F1
#
_cell.length_a   1.000
_cell.length_b   1.000
_cell.length_c   1.000
_cell.angle_alpha   90.00
_cell.angle_beta   90.00
_cell.angle_gamma   90.00
#
_symmetry.space_group_name_H-M   'P 1'
#
loop_
_entity.id
_entity.type
_entity.pdbx_description
1 polymer ?
#
loop_
_entity_poly.entity_id
_entity_poly.type
_entity_poly.pdbx_seq_one_letter_code
_entity_poly.pdbx_strand_id
1 'polypeptide(L)'
;MTEQRWKWEISFTCGDKSSFLQYLLDNYTESDVVDMVTDIEDTKKAIEMQEKKIETGVTRSVLDGKPYAWHTIKNGDGVSAYKTKEEFDQECRETIEEWTRDITDMQQNFKNLWEEYLNASDYYHSDGCTFEQEIRYVWRWCHDYQKILQIQDDISYVIVEDYF
;
A
#
# COMPACT_ATOMS: atom_id res chain seq x y z
N MET A 1 1.90 -24.74 14.98
CA MET A 1 1.84 -23.37 14.41
C MET A 1 0.41 -22.81 14.35
N THR A 2 -0.63 -23.63 14.22
CA THR A 2 -2.06 -23.24 14.27
C THR A 2 -2.49 -22.55 15.56
N GLU A 3 -1.86 -22.88 16.69
CA GLU A 3 -2.27 -22.41 18.03
C GLU A 3 -1.96 -20.93 18.31
N GLN A 4 -0.92 -20.37 17.67
CA GLN A 4 -0.61 -18.94 17.80
C GLN A 4 -1.50 -18.10 16.90
N ARG A 5 -1.76 -18.57 15.67
CA ARG A 5 -2.70 -17.94 14.73
C ARG A 5 -4.09 -17.76 15.35
N TRP A 6 -4.62 -18.81 15.95
CA TRP A 6 -5.93 -18.76 16.63
C TRP A 6 -5.96 -17.82 17.83
N LYS A 7 -4.91 -17.76 18.66
CA LYS A 7 -4.90 -16.85 19.82
C LYS A 7 -4.87 -15.37 19.42
N TRP A 8 -4.22 -15.03 18.31
CA TRP A 8 -4.19 -13.67 17.79
C TRP A 8 -5.47 -13.32 17.03
N GLU A 9 -5.95 -14.20 16.14
CA GLU A 9 -7.24 -14.04 15.45
C GLU A 9 -8.40 -13.86 16.46
N ILE A 10 -8.43 -14.63 17.55
CA ILE A 10 -9.44 -14.52 18.62
C ILE A 10 -9.30 -13.21 19.40
N SER A 11 -8.08 -12.72 19.66
CA SER A 11 -7.88 -11.46 20.39
C SER A 11 -8.33 -10.22 19.62
N PHE A 12 -8.38 -10.29 18.28
CA PHE A 12 -8.82 -9.20 17.41
C PHE A 12 -10.29 -9.35 16.99
N THR A 13 -10.76 -10.53 16.57
CA THR A 13 -12.18 -10.76 16.21
C THR A 13 -13.17 -10.70 17.39
N CYS A 14 -12.69 -10.77 18.63
CA CYS A 14 -13.51 -10.61 19.84
C CYS A 14 -13.35 -9.24 20.52
N GLY A 15 -12.75 -8.24 19.86
CA GLY A 15 -12.74 -6.87 20.36
C GLY A 15 -14.16 -6.31 20.48
N ASP A 16 -14.40 -5.44 21.45
CA ASP A 16 -15.65 -4.67 21.49
C ASP A 16 -15.84 -3.97 20.14
N LYS A 17 -17.06 -4.01 19.58
CA LYS A 17 -17.42 -3.30 18.34
C LYS A 17 -17.33 -1.79 18.53
N SER A 18 -16.11 -1.26 18.60
CA SER A 18 -15.86 0.10 19.05
C SER A 18 -14.70 0.80 18.35
N SER A 19 -14.07 0.17 17.37
CA SER A 19 -12.99 0.76 16.59
C SER A 19 -13.28 0.68 15.10
N PHE A 20 -12.70 1.61 14.35
CA PHE A 20 -12.78 1.62 12.89
C PHE A 20 -12.10 0.40 12.28
N LEU A 21 -10.98 -0.06 12.86
CA LEU A 21 -10.33 -1.28 12.41
C LEU A 21 -11.26 -2.48 12.54
N GLN A 22 -11.98 -2.62 13.65
CA GLN A 22 -12.93 -3.72 13.81
C GLN A 22 -14.03 -3.65 12.74
N TYR A 23 -14.53 -2.45 12.47
CA TYR A 23 -15.48 -2.23 11.39
C TYR A 23 -14.96 -2.69 10.03
N LEU A 24 -13.70 -2.36 9.70
CA LEU A 24 -13.09 -2.83 8.46
C LEU A 24 -12.96 -4.36 8.44
N LEU A 25 -12.50 -4.99 9.52
CA LEU A 25 -12.32 -6.44 9.59
C LEU A 25 -13.64 -7.24 9.63
N ASP A 26 -14.73 -6.64 10.09
CA ASP A 26 -16.06 -7.26 10.04
C ASP A 26 -16.67 -7.22 8.63
N ASN A 27 -16.25 -6.28 7.78
CA ASN A 27 -16.82 -6.06 6.44
C ASN A 27 -15.89 -6.45 5.28
N TYR A 28 -14.60 -6.60 5.55
CA TYR A 28 -13.54 -6.91 4.57
C TYR A 28 -12.59 -7.96 5.13
N THR A 29 -11.90 -8.69 4.26
CA THR A 29 -10.88 -9.65 4.74
C THR A 29 -9.65 -8.90 5.24
N GLU A 30 -8.84 -9.57 6.07
CA GLU A 30 -7.55 -9.02 6.52
C GLU A 30 -6.66 -8.65 5.33
N SER A 31 -6.70 -9.43 4.25
CA SER A 31 -5.95 -9.16 3.02
C SER A 31 -6.43 -7.87 2.36
N ASP A 32 -7.75 -7.70 2.20
CA ASP A 32 -8.30 -6.51 1.55
C ASP A 32 -7.92 -5.24 2.31
N VAL A 33 -7.97 -5.27 3.65
CA VAL A 33 -7.59 -4.11 4.49
C VAL A 33 -6.11 -3.78 4.34
N VAL A 34 -5.25 -4.80 4.31
CA VAL A 34 -3.82 -4.64 4.09
C VAL A 34 -3.52 -4.11 2.69
N ASP A 35 -4.17 -4.65 1.67
CA ASP A 35 -3.98 -4.25 0.28
C ASP A 35 -4.36 -2.78 0.08
N MET A 36 -5.51 -2.34 0.62
CA MET A 36 -5.93 -0.94 0.57
C MET A 36 -4.91 0.04 1.17
N VAL A 37 -4.27 -0.33 2.28
CA VAL A 37 -3.21 0.49 2.91
C VAL A 37 -1.91 0.44 2.09
N THR A 38 -1.56 -0.75 1.61
CA THR A 38 -0.32 -1.00 0.85
C THR A 38 -0.33 -0.27 -0.48
N ASP A 39 -1.46 -0.26 -1.18
CA ASP A 39 -1.63 0.45 -2.45
C ASP A 39 -1.32 1.95 -2.30
N ILE A 40 -1.79 2.58 -1.21
CA ILE A 40 -1.47 3.99 -0.92
C ILE A 40 0.03 4.18 -0.68
N GLU A 41 0.66 3.30 0.11
CA GLU A 41 2.09 3.42 0.44
C GLU A 41 2.99 3.16 -0.76
N ASP A 42 2.67 2.16 -1.57
CA ASP A 42 3.44 1.82 -2.76
C ASP A 42 3.25 2.85 -3.87
N THR A 43 2.05 3.41 -4.01
CA THR A 43 1.81 4.54 -4.92
C THR A 43 2.61 5.78 -4.50
N LYS A 44 2.70 6.08 -3.19
CA LYS A 44 3.57 7.17 -2.68
C LYS A 44 5.05 6.93 -3.02
N LYS A 45 5.56 5.71 -2.78
CA LYS A 45 6.94 5.36 -3.15
C LYS A 45 7.15 5.47 -4.66
N ALA A 46 6.16 5.10 -5.47
CA ALA A 46 6.22 5.21 -6.91
C ALA A 46 6.31 6.67 -7.36
N ILE A 47 5.53 7.58 -6.75
CA ILE A 47 5.62 9.03 -7.00
C ILE A 47 7.03 9.54 -6.67
N GLU A 48 7.57 9.22 -5.50
CA GLU A 48 8.95 9.62 -5.10
C GLU A 48 9.99 9.12 -6.13
N MET A 49 9.79 7.93 -6.69
CA MET A 49 10.64 7.41 -7.76
C MET A 49 10.53 8.22 -9.06
N GLN A 50 9.34 8.72 -9.42
CA GLN A 50 9.16 9.59 -10.59
C GLN A 50 9.77 10.98 -10.37
N GLU A 51 9.61 11.55 -9.17
CA GLU A 51 10.25 12.83 -8.82
C GLU A 51 11.77 12.73 -8.95
N LYS A 52 12.35 11.62 -8.50
CA LYS A 52 13.78 11.33 -8.66
C LYS A 52 14.19 11.16 -10.13
N LYS A 53 13.32 10.59 -10.97
CA LYS A 53 13.58 10.53 -12.42
C LYS A 53 13.66 11.94 -13.02
N ILE A 54 12.73 12.83 -12.66
CA ILE A 54 12.75 14.24 -13.11
C ILE A 54 14.05 14.92 -12.65
N GLU A 55 14.43 14.75 -11.39
CA GLU A 55 15.65 15.34 -10.82
C GLU A 55 16.92 14.86 -11.55
N THR A 56 17.03 13.56 -11.79
CA THR A 56 18.27 12.93 -12.28
C THR A 56 18.32 12.76 -13.80
N GLY A 57 17.18 12.76 -14.48
CA GLY A 57 17.06 12.34 -15.87
C GLY A 57 17.39 10.85 -16.08
N VAL A 58 17.29 10.02 -15.04
CA VAL A 58 17.66 8.59 -15.06
C VAL A 58 16.48 7.75 -14.58
N THR A 59 16.14 6.72 -15.35
CA THR A 59 15.21 5.65 -14.96
C THR A 59 15.94 4.34 -14.73
N ARG A 60 15.33 3.40 -14.01
CA ARG A 60 15.86 2.04 -13.83
C ARG A 60 14.99 1.05 -14.57
N SER A 61 15.63 0.14 -15.30
CA SER A 61 14.96 -0.97 -15.96
C SER A 61 14.33 -1.89 -14.92
N VAL A 62 13.07 -2.27 -15.16
CA VAL A 62 12.34 -3.23 -14.32
C VAL A 62 12.92 -4.65 -14.48
N LEU A 63 13.55 -4.94 -15.63
CA LEU A 63 14.05 -6.27 -15.96
C LEU A 63 15.41 -6.58 -15.33
N ASP A 64 16.31 -5.61 -15.30
CA ASP A 64 17.71 -5.82 -14.86
C ASP A 64 18.22 -4.77 -13.86
N GLY A 65 17.37 -3.84 -13.43
CA GLY A 65 17.70 -2.82 -12.42
C GLY A 65 18.71 -1.75 -12.87
N LYS A 66 19.19 -1.83 -14.12
CA LYS A 66 20.23 -0.92 -14.61
C LYS A 66 19.70 0.49 -14.82
N PRO A 67 20.53 1.52 -14.53
CA PRO A 67 20.18 2.89 -14.78
C PRO A 67 20.31 3.22 -16.28
N TYR A 68 19.32 3.94 -16.80
CA TYR A 68 19.30 4.47 -18.16
C TYR A 68 19.03 5.98 -18.10
N ALA A 69 19.94 6.77 -18.66
CA ALA A 69 19.67 8.19 -18.86
C ALA A 69 18.62 8.36 -19.96
N TRP A 70 17.74 9.36 -19.83
CA TRP A 70 16.61 9.59 -20.73
C TRP A 70 17.00 9.57 -22.22
N HIS A 71 18.13 10.17 -22.58
CA HIS A 71 18.61 10.27 -23.97
C HIS A 71 19.20 8.96 -24.53
N THR A 72 19.36 7.94 -23.69
CA THR A 72 19.85 6.60 -24.07
C THR A 72 18.72 5.60 -24.29
N ILE A 73 17.51 5.94 -23.87
CA ILE A 73 16.32 5.10 -23.98
C ILE A 73 15.88 5.07 -25.44
N LYS A 74 15.75 3.86 -25.99
CA LYS A 74 15.33 3.61 -27.36
C LYS A 74 14.16 2.65 -27.39
N ASN A 75 13.25 2.84 -28.34
CA ASN A 75 12.19 1.88 -28.62
C ASN A 75 12.75 0.64 -29.34
N GLY A 76 11.87 -0.33 -29.65
CA GLY A 76 12.24 -1.58 -30.34
C GLY A 76 12.90 -1.38 -31.71
N ASP A 77 12.67 -0.24 -32.37
CA ASP A 77 13.26 0.12 -33.66
C ASP A 77 14.59 0.88 -33.53
N GLY A 78 15.09 1.07 -32.30
CA GLY A 78 16.32 1.82 -32.04
C GLY A 78 16.20 3.34 -32.11
N VAL A 79 14.97 3.86 -32.26
CA VAL A 79 14.66 5.30 -32.23
C VAL A 79 14.61 5.77 -30.78
N SER A 80 15.21 6.92 -30.49
CA SER A 80 15.15 7.52 -29.16
C SER A 80 13.70 7.73 -28.71
N ALA A 81 13.37 7.27 -27.52
CA ALA A 81 12.03 7.44 -26.94
C ALA A 81 11.70 8.92 -26.68
N TYR A 82 12.73 9.72 -26.37
CA TYR A 82 12.62 11.14 -26.06
C TYR A 82 13.61 11.95 -26.89
N LYS A 83 13.15 13.09 -27.42
CA LYS A 83 14.00 14.06 -28.13
C LYS A 83 14.61 15.08 -27.17
N THR A 84 13.91 15.38 -26.09
CA THR A 84 14.35 16.34 -25.08
C THR A 84 14.15 15.81 -23.67
N LYS A 85 14.91 16.36 -22.71
CA LYS A 85 14.67 16.09 -21.29
C LYS A 85 13.26 16.52 -20.87
N GLU A 86 12.74 17.59 -21.45
CA GLU A 86 11.41 18.11 -21.12
C GLU A 86 10.30 17.12 -21.49
N GLU A 87 10.41 16.42 -22.63
CA GLU A 87 9.45 15.35 -22.99
C GLU A 87 9.48 14.19 -21.96
N PHE A 88 10.66 13.81 -21.49
CA PHE A 88 10.82 12.79 -20.44
C PHE A 88 10.25 13.26 -19.09
N ASP A 89 10.56 14.50 -18.69
CA ASP A 89 10.08 15.08 -17.45
C ASP A 89 8.56 15.25 -17.46
N GLN A 90 7.98 15.57 -18.61
CA GLN A 90 6.54 15.72 -18.79
C GLN A 90 5.79 14.38 -18.62
N GLU A 91 6.29 13.29 -19.19
CA GLU A 91 5.72 11.95 -18.96
C GLU A 91 5.76 11.57 -17.47
N CYS A 92 6.87 11.87 -16.79
CA CYS A 92 6.98 11.66 -15.34
C CYS A 92 5.96 12.49 -14.56
N ARG A 93 5.75 13.77 -14.94
CA ARG A 93 4.76 14.66 -14.32
C ARG A 93 3.32 14.17 -14.51
N GLU A 94 2.98 13.71 -15.71
CA GLU A 94 1.66 13.15 -16.00
C GLU A 94 1.39 11.91 -15.15
N THR A 95 2.40 11.04 -15.01
CA THR A 95 2.32 9.85 -14.15
C THR A 95 2.14 10.24 -12.67
N ILE A 96 2.88 11.23 -12.18
CA ILE A 96 2.73 11.75 -10.81
C ILE A 96 1.31 12.30 -10.59
N GLU A 97 0.77 13.04 -11.55
CA GLU A 97 -0.57 13.62 -11.45
C GLU A 97 -1.65 12.53 -11.36
N GLU A 98 -1.55 11.49 -12.21
CA GLU A 98 -2.45 10.33 -12.17
C GLU A 98 -2.40 9.64 -10.80
N TRP A 99 -1.22 9.26 -10.33
CA TRP A 99 -1.05 8.58 -9.05
C TRP A 99 -1.44 9.44 -7.84
N THR A 100 -1.28 10.76 -7.94
CA THR A 100 -1.75 11.68 -6.89
C THR A 100 -3.28 11.68 -6.81
N ARG A 101 -3.96 11.58 -7.96
CA ARG A 101 -5.42 11.43 -8.03
C ARG A 101 -5.84 10.10 -7.42
N ASP A 102 -5.16 9.00 -7.76
CA ASP A 102 -5.45 7.68 -7.21
C ASP A 102 -5.32 7.65 -5.68
N ILE A 103 -4.25 8.23 -5.13
CA ILE A 103 -4.09 8.37 -3.67
C ILE A 103 -5.23 9.18 -3.06
N THR A 104 -5.65 10.26 -3.73
CA THR A 104 -6.75 11.11 -3.25
C THR A 104 -8.06 10.32 -3.20
N ASP A 105 -8.34 9.53 -4.23
CA ASP A 105 -9.54 8.69 -4.34
C ASP A 105 -9.52 7.57 -3.29
N MET A 106 -8.38 6.90 -3.09
CA MET A 106 -8.21 5.89 -2.03
C MET A 106 -8.39 6.49 -0.62
N GLN A 107 -7.83 7.68 -0.37
CA GLN A 107 -8.02 8.39 0.90
C GLN A 107 -9.47 8.80 1.11
N GLN A 108 -10.16 9.21 0.05
CA GLN A 108 -11.58 9.52 0.12
C GLN A 108 -12.41 8.26 0.38
N ASN A 109 -12.03 7.10 -0.16
CA ASN A 109 -12.67 5.83 0.15
C ASN A 109 -12.60 5.53 1.67
N PHE A 110 -11.44 5.68 2.30
CA PHE A 110 -11.33 5.53 3.76
C PHE A 110 -12.20 6.51 4.54
N LYS A 111 -12.38 7.74 4.06
CA LYS A 111 -13.29 8.71 4.69
C LYS A 111 -14.76 8.29 4.54
N ASN A 112 -15.13 7.73 3.40
CA ASN A 112 -16.49 7.23 3.19
C ASN A 112 -16.75 6.03 4.13
N LEU A 113 -15.82 5.09 4.22
CA LEU A 113 -15.90 3.96 5.16
C LEU A 113 -15.96 4.43 6.62
N TRP A 114 -15.23 5.50 6.94
CA TRP A 114 -15.30 6.12 8.26
C TRP A 114 -16.69 6.71 8.56
N GLU A 115 -17.33 7.36 7.58
CA GLU A 115 -18.71 7.83 7.73
C GLU A 115 -19.70 6.67 7.87
N GLU A 116 -19.50 5.58 7.14
CA GLU A 116 -20.32 4.36 7.29
C GLU A 116 -20.16 3.75 8.68
N TYR A 117 -18.93 3.67 9.18
CA TYR A 117 -18.62 3.24 10.54
C TYR A 117 -19.36 4.08 11.59
N LEU A 118 -19.29 5.43 11.49
CA LEU A 118 -19.97 6.33 12.43
C LEU A 118 -21.50 6.21 12.41
N ASN A 119 -22.08 5.72 11.30
CA ASN A 119 -23.51 5.53 11.14
C ASN A 119 -23.95 4.08 11.45
N ALA A 120 -23.02 3.18 11.75
CA ALA A 120 -23.32 1.78 12.01
C ALA A 120 -23.85 1.60 13.44
N SER A 121 -25.14 1.26 13.57
CA SER A 121 -25.83 1.13 14.87
C SER A 121 -25.23 0.09 15.81
N ASP A 122 -24.49 -0.88 15.26
CA ASP A 122 -23.89 -1.98 15.99
C ASP A 122 -22.54 -1.62 16.61
N TYR A 123 -22.04 -0.40 16.35
CA TYR A 123 -20.74 0.07 16.83
C TYR A 123 -20.89 1.15 17.89
N TYR A 124 -20.14 1.02 18.97
CA TYR A 124 -20.03 2.02 20.02
C TYR A 124 -18.87 2.97 19.73
N HIS A 125 -19.16 4.25 19.56
CA HIS A 125 -18.13 5.26 19.33
C HIS A 125 -17.80 5.97 20.64
N SER A 126 -16.53 5.93 21.05
CA SER A 126 -16.09 6.71 22.21
C SER A 126 -16.14 8.20 21.93
N ASP A 127 -16.53 9.00 22.93
CA ASP A 127 -16.48 10.46 22.86
C ASP A 127 -15.07 10.94 22.45
N GLY A 128 -14.99 11.74 21.39
CA GLY A 128 -13.74 12.30 20.88
C GLY A 128 -12.95 11.42 19.91
N CYS A 129 -13.52 10.30 19.45
CA CYS A 129 -12.93 9.48 18.38
C CYS A 129 -12.81 10.30 17.07
N THR A 130 -11.61 10.42 16.50
CA THR A 130 -11.40 11.10 15.21
C THR A 130 -10.86 10.14 14.15
N PHE A 131 -11.17 10.45 12.89
CA PHE A 131 -10.67 9.71 11.74
C PHE A 131 -9.14 9.58 11.76
N GLU A 132 -8.43 10.68 12.06
CA GLU A 132 -6.95 10.69 12.05
C GLU A 132 -6.35 9.78 13.12
N GLN A 133 -7.02 9.58 14.24
CA GLN A 133 -6.56 8.66 15.28
C GLN A 133 -6.78 7.21 14.87
N GLU A 134 -7.98 6.91 14.40
CA GLU A 134 -8.38 5.56 14.02
C GLU A 134 -7.64 5.07 12.78
N ILE A 135 -7.45 5.92 11.77
CA ILE A 135 -6.70 5.58 10.56
C ILE A 135 -5.23 5.27 10.86
N ARG A 136 -4.62 5.93 11.85
CA ARG A 136 -3.26 5.59 12.31
C ARG A 136 -3.20 4.21 12.94
N TYR A 137 -4.25 3.82 13.65
CA TYR A 137 -4.35 2.47 14.22
C TYR A 137 -4.49 1.41 13.12
N VAL A 138 -5.34 1.67 12.11
CA VAL A 138 -5.46 0.81 10.91
C VAL A 138 -4.11 0.64 10.21
N TRP A 139 -3.36 1.73 9.97
CA TRP A 139 -2.04 1.68 9.34
C TRP A 139 -1.05 0.85 10.15
N ARG A 140 -0.99 1.10 11.46
CA ARG A 140 -0.10 0.34 12.35
C ARG A 140 -0.42 -1.15 12.31
N TRP A 141 -1.71 -1.49 12.36
CA TRP A 141 -2.15 -2.88 12.31
C TRP A 141 -1.76 -3.55 10.99
N CYS A 142 -1.98 -2.89 9.84
CA CYS A 142 -1.61 -3.43 8.54
C CYS A 142 -0.11 -3.71 8.46
N HIS A 143 0.71 -2.76 8.90
CA HIS A 143 2.16 -2.91 8.93
C HIS A 143 2.64 -4.03 9.87
N ASP A 144 2.03 -4.16 11.05
CA ASP A 144 2.36 -5.25 11.99
C ASP A 144 1.91 -6.61 11.44
N TYR A 145 0.76 -6.66 10.77
CA TYR A 145 0.23 -7.87 10.13
C TYR A 145 1.09 -8.32 8.93
N GLN A 146 1.53 -7.39 8.07
CA GLN A 146 2.44 -7.70 6.96
C GLN A 146 3.76 -8.30 7.43
N LYS A 147 4.33 -7.82 8.54
CA LYS A 147 5.53 -8.43 9.13
C LYS A 147 5.29 -9.87 9.56
N ILE A 148 4.10 -10.17 10.09
CA ILE A 148 3.73 -11.52 10.48
C ILE A 148 3.64 -12.42 9.23
N LEU A 149 3.00 -11.94 8.16
CA LEU A 149 2.93 -12.67 6.90
C LEU A 149 4.33 -12.99 6.34
N GLN A 150 5.22 -12.00 6.32
CA GLN A 150 6.61 -12.21 5.86
C GLN A 150 7.34 -13.28 6.69
N ILE A 151 7.21 -13.23 8.02
CA ILE A 151 7.82 -14.24 8.90
C ILE A 151 7.26 -15.64 8.61
N GLN A 152 5.96 -15.75 8.31
CA GLN A 152 5.32 -17.02 7.99
C GLN A 152 5.80 -17.59 6.66
N ASP A 153 5.97 -16.74 5.65
CA ASP A 153 6.52 -17.12 4.36
C ASP A 153 7.97 -17.59 4.49
N ASP A 154 8.80 -16.86 5.25
CA ASP A 154 10.19 -17.22 5.51
C ASP A 154 10.32 -18.57 6.24
N ILE A 155 9.48 -18.82 7.25
CA ILE A 155 9.45 -20.11 7.97
C ILE A 155 9.02 -21.24 7.04
N SER A 156 8.02 -21.01 6.19
CA SER A 156 7.53 -22.01 5.25
C SER A 156 8.61 -22.40 4.24
N TYR A 157 9.41 -21.42 3.79
CA TYR A 157 10.53 -21.64 2.89
C TYR A 157 11.65 -22.48 3.53
N VAL A 158 12.02 -22.20 4.79
CA VAL A 158 13.03 -22.99 5.53
C VAL A 158 12.58 -24.43 5.74
N ILE A 159 11.31 -24.66 6.09
CA ILE A 159 10.80 -26.01 6.31
C ILE A 159 10.84 -26.83 5.00
N VAL A 160 10.56 -26.22 3.85
CA VAL A 160 10.62 -26.92 2.56
C VAL A 160 12.06 -27.29 2.17
N GLU A 161 13.05 -26.45 2.47
CA GLU A 161 14.46 -26.76 2.21
C GLU A 161 15.01 -27.91 3.08
N ASP A 162 14.48 -28.12 4.29
CA ASP A 162 14.88 -29.24 5.17
C ASP A 162 14.31 -30.61 4.75
N TYR A 163 13.40 -30.66 3.77
CA TYR A 163 12.81 -31.90 3.23
C TYR A 163 13.34 -32.31 1.85
N PHE A 164 14.33 -31.59 1.29
CA PHE A 164 15.03 -31.94 0.05
C PHE A 164 16.54 -32.12 0.27
#